data_AF-A0A934D1I9-F1
#
_entry.id   AF-A0A934D1I9-F1
#
_cell.length_a   1.000
_cell.length_b   1.000
_cell.length_c   1.000
_cell.angle_alpha   90.00
_cell.angle_beta   90.00
_cell.angle_gamma   90.00
#
_symmetry.space_group_name_H-M   'P 1'
#
loop_
_entity.id
_entity.type
_entity.pdbx_description
1 polymer ?
#
loop_
_entity_poly.entity_id
_entity_poly.type
_entity_poly.pdbx_seq_one_letter_code
_entity_poly.pdbx_strand_id
1 'polypeptide(L)'
;MKHLVLALVLAAPLAACRVSARAVPVEPCEAQHTEHAFGFDVVPLQFASADELAGILGRTTLSAPPTRVIADHRTNSLIIQGPDEGRAAARVLIEKLDIDPAR
;
A
#
# COMPACT_ATOMS: atom_id res chain seq x y z
N MET A 1 25.87 -58.02 -25.92
CA MET A 1 24.75 -58.21 -24.97
C MET A 1 25.36 -58.28 -23.59
N LYS A 2 24.79 -57.57 -22.60
CA LYS A 2 25.03 -57.75 -21.15
C LYS A 2 26.38 -57.18 -20.64
N HIS A 3 26.52 -56.19 -19.75
CA HIS A 3 25.68 -55.41 -18.83
C HIS A 3 26.48 -54.12 -18.52
N LEU A 4 25.98 -52.91 -18.77
CA LEU A 4 25.27 -52.06 -17.79
C LEU A 4 25.90 -52.06 -16.38
N VAL A 5 26.88 -51.19 -16.13
CA VAL A 5 27.13 -50.57 -14.81
C VAL A 5 27.71 -49.17 -15.02
N LEU A 6 26.84 -48.17 -15.18
CA LEU A 6 27.19 -46.76 -14.97
C LEU A 6 26.43 -46.30 -13.74
N ALA A 7 27.00 -46.60 -12.58
CA ALA A 7 26.51 -46.13 -11.29
C ALA A 7 27.69 -45.44 -10.59
N LEU A 8 27.75 -44.12 -10.72
CA LEU A 8 28.31 -43.30 -9.66
C LEU A 8 27.55 -41.98 -9.63
N VAL A 9 26.42 -42.04 -8.94
CA VAL A 9 25.74 -40.89 -8.36
C VAL A 9 26.77 -40.17 -7.51
N LEU A 10 27.20 -38.99 -7.94
CA LEU A 10 27.92 -38.04 -7.10
C LEU A 10 26.97 -37.58 -6.00
N ALA A 11 27.01 -38.33 -4.90
CA ALA A 11 26.38 -37.98 -3.65
C ALA A 11 27.02 -36.69 -3.13
N ALA A 12 26.23 -35.62 -3.10
CA ALA A 12 26.54 -34.43 -2.32
C ALA A 12 25.70 -34.43 -1.04
N PRO A 13 26.27 -34.87 0.08
CA PRO A 13 26.00 -34.26 1.37
C PRO A 13 27.30 -33.54 1.78
N LEU A 14 27.24 -32.31 2.24
CA LEU A 14 27.05 -32.08 3.66
C LEU A 14 26.55 -30.64 3.81
N ALA A 15 25.28 -30.53 4.16
CA ALA A 15 24.71 -29.36 4.78
C ALA A 15 25.56 -29.00 6.01
N ALA A 16 26.41 -27.99 5.87
CA ALA A 16 27.12 -27.36 6.97
C ALA A 16 26.57 -25.94 7.19
N CYS A 17 25.24 -25.81 7.28
CA CYS A 17 24.63 -24.65 7.94
C CYS A 17 24.52 -24.95 9.43
N ARG A 18 25.59 -24.66 10.17
CA ARG A 18 25.52 -24.49 11.63
C ARG A 18 24.69 -23.24 11.92
N VAL A 19 23.38 -23.37 12.05
CA VAL A 19 22.57 -22.35 12.72
C VAL A 19 22.82 -22.48 14.22
N SER A 20 23.75 -21.67 14.70
CA SER A 20 23.94 -21.40 16.12
C SER A 20 23.80 -19.91 16.31
N ALA A 21 22.72 -19.52 16.97
CA ALA A 21 22.73 -18.70 18.17
C ALA A 21 21.43 -17.89 18.22
N ARG A 22 20.69 -18.12 19.30
CA ARG A 22 19.60 -17.31 19.83
C ARG A 22 19.65 -15.84 19.37
N ALA A 23 18.92 -15.55 18.31
CA ALA A 23 18.23 -14.28 18.18
C ALA A 23 16.76 -14.62 18.42
N VAL A 24 16.08 -13.80 19.23
CA VAL A 24 14.63 -13.80 19.29
C VAL A 24 14.14 -13.67 17.84
N PRO A 25 13.36 -14.63 17.31
CA PRO A 25 12.64 -14.39 16.07
C PRO A 25 11.54 -13.39 16.43
N VAL A 26 11.88 -12.10 16.38
CA VAL A 26 10.92 -11.17 15.84
C VAL A 26 10.92 -11.51 14.36
N GLU A 27 9.84 -12.16 13.91
CA GLU A 27 9.57 -12.37 12.49
C GLU A 27 9.99 -11.09 11.73
N PRO A 28 10.87 -11.17 10.71
CA PRO A 28 10.95 -10.06 9.78
C PRO A 28 9.54 -9.91 9.21
N CYS A 29 8.93 -8.74 9.39
CA CYS A 29 7.64 -8.38 8.80
C CYS A 29 7.75 -8.20 7.27
N GLU A 30 8.58 -9.00 6.61
CA GLU A 30 8.98 -8.90 5.21
C GLU A 30 8.24 -9.92 4.37
N ALA A 31 7.01 -9.55 4.01
CA ALA A 31 6.40 -9.74 2.70
C ALA A 31 5.11 -8.92 2.74
N GLN A 32 5.19 -7.58 2.72
CA GLN A 32 5.01 -6.78 1.51
C GLN A 32 5.72 -5.41 1.66
N HIS A 33 7.05 -5.38 1.61
CA HIS A 33 7.81 -4.15 1.34
C HIS A 33 8.07 -4.07 -0.17
N THR A 34 7.05 -3.70 -0.92
CA THR A 34 7.22 -3.14 -2.26
C THR A 34 6.81 -1.69 -2.17
N GLU A 35 7.76 -0.79 -1.87
CA GLU A 35 7.79 0.57 -2.43
C GLU A 35 6.44 1.32 -2.48
N HIS A 36 5.54 1.15 -1.50
CA HIS A 36 4.30 1.94 -1.45
C HIS A 36 4.72 3.33 -1.00
N ALA A 37 4.92 4.25 -1.95
CA ALA A 37 5.37 5.59 -1.63
C ALA A 37 4.28 6.25 -0.77
N PHE A 38 4.54 6.29 0.54
CA PHE A 38 3.70 7.00 1.47
C PHE A 38 3.95 8.49 1.25
N GLY A 39 2.96 9.18 0.72
CA GLY A 39 3.07 10.56 0.28
C GLY A 39 1.87 11.39 0.68
N PHE A 40 1.87 12.64 0.22
CA PHE A 40 0.72 13.52 0.38
C PHE A 40 0.44 14.24 -0.93
N ASP A 41 -0.85 14.40 -1.23
CA ASP A 41 -1.36 15.13 -2.39
C ASP A 41 -2.31 16.22 -1.91
N VAL A 42 -2.29 17.37 -2.57
CA VAL A 42 -3.26 18.46 -2.34
C VAL A 42 -4.16 18.55 -3.55
N VAL A 43 -5.47 18.40 -3.34
CA VAL A 43 -6.48 18.42 -4.40
C VAL A 43 -7.38 19.63 -4.18
N PRO A 44 -7.32 20.66 -5.06
CA PRO A 44 -8.26 21.77 -5.00
C PRO A 44 -9.64 21.33 -5.47
N LEU A 45 -10.69 21.83 -4.81
CA LEU A 45 -12.08 21.55 -5.14
C LEU A 45 -12.73 22.77 -5.82
N GLN A 46 -13.55 22.52 -6.84
CA GLN A 46 -14.18 23.56 -7.65
C GLN A 46 -15.60 23.90 -7.19
N PHE A 47 -16.38 22.90 -6.77
CA PHE A 47 -17.81 23.05 -6.52
C PHE A 47 -18.19 22.70 -5.09
N ALA A 48 -17.65 21.61 -4.58
CA ALA A 48 -17.97 21.12 -3.24
C ALA A 48 -17.12 21.80 -2.15
N SER A 49 -17.68 21.86 -0.93
CA SER A 49 -16.96 22.33 0.25
C SER A 49 -15.96 21.28 0.74
N ALA A 50 -14.73 21.70 1.02
CA ALA A 50 -13.68 20.84 1.57
C ALA A 50 -14.11 20.17 2.89
N ASP A 51 -14.79 20.89 3.78
CA ASP A 51 -15.22 20.34 5.07
C ASP A 51 -16.29 19.24 4.89
N GLU A 52 -17.21 19.46 3.96
CA GLU A 52 -18.29 18.50 3.65
C GLU A 52 -17.71 17.23 3.04
N LEU A 53 -16.86 17.37 2.02
CA LEU A 53 -16.23 16.23 1.36
C LEU A 53 -15.30 15.48 2.31
N ALA A 54 -14.50 16.15 3.13
CA ALA A 54 -13.67 15.47 4.12
C ALA A 54 -14.51 14.67 5.12
N GLY A 55 -15.67 15.18 5.53
CA GLY A 55 -16.61 14.46 6.39
C GLY A 55 -17.21 13.23 5.70
N ILE A 56 -17.53 13.29 4.41
CA ILE A 56 -18.00 12.15 3.62
C ILE A 56 -16.88 11.11 3.42
N LEU A 57 -15.71 11.57 2.99
CA LEU A 57 -14.55 10.72 2.72
C LEU A 57 -14.05 10.02 3.98
N GLY A 58 -13.91 10.74 5.09
CA GLY A 58 -13.46 10.17 6.37
C GLY A 58 -14.37 9.07 6.92
N ARG A 59 -15.66 9.09 6.56
CA ARG A 59 -16.62 8.01 6.89
C ARG A 59 -16.55 6.83 5.92
N THR A 60 -16.05 7.05 4.70
CA THR A 60 -16.09 6.06 3.61
C THR A 60 -14.75 5.32 3.46
N THR A 61 -13.61 5.99 3.70
CA THR A 61 -12.26 5.41 3.56
C THR A 61 -11.84 4.52 4.75
N LEU A 62 -12.81 3.92 5.46
CA LEU A 62 -12.60 3.21 6.73
C LEU A 62 -12.05 1.78 6.63
N SER A 63 -11.51 1.35 5.50
CA SER A 63 -10.92 0.02 5.41
C SER A 63 -9.87 0.00 4.31
N ALA A 64 -8.60 0.14 4.72
CA ALA A 64 -7.35 -0.13 4.00
C ALA A 64 -7.28 0.18 2.48
N PRO A 65 -6.29 0.98 2.01
CA PRO A 65 -5.06 1.37 2.70
C PRO A 65 -5.25 2.54 3.68
N PRO A 66 -4.39 2.68 4.71
CA PRO A 66 -4.49 3.76 5.71
C PRO A 66 -4.33 5.13 5.03
N THR A 67 -5.46 5.75 4.72
CA THR A 67 -5.53 7.04 4.01
C THR A 67 -6.21 8.04 4.91
N ARG A 68 -5.49 9.11 5.25
CA ARG A 68 -5.97 10.23 6.03
C ARG A 68 -6.36 11.36 5.07
N VAL A 69 -7.56 11.90 5.26
CA VAL A 69 -8.06 13.05 4.51
C VAL A 69 -8.27 14.20 5.48
N ILE A 70 -7.76 15.38 5.13
CA ILE A 70 -7.87 16.61 5.92
C ILE A 70 -8.41 17.71 5.01
N ALA A 71 -9.41 18.46 5.50
CA ALA A 71 -9.91 19.63 4.80
C ALA A 71 -9.04 20.86 5.08
N ASP A 72 -8.64 21.58 4.03
CA ASP A 72 -8.19 22.96 4.09
C ASP A 72 -9.30 23.87 3.56
N HIS A 73 -10.09 24.41 4.49
CA HIS A 73 -11.20 25.33 4.19
C HIS A 73 -10.72 26.67 3.59
N ARG A 74 -9.48 27.09 3.86
CA ARG A 74 -8.99 28.40 3.48
C ARG A 74 -8.68 28.47 1.98
N THR A 75 -8.30 27.34 1.39
CA THR A 75 -8.05 27.20 -0.06
C THR A 75 -9.07 26.30 -0.76
N ASN A 76 -10.11 25.87 -0.04
CA ASN A 76 -11.08 24.86 -0.49
C ASN A 76 -10.39 23.65 -1.13
N SER A 77 -9.48 23.03 -0.38
CA SER A 77 -8.67 21.91 -0.87
C SER A 77 -8.69 20.75 0.11
N LEU A 78 -8.49 19.54 -0.41
CA LEU A 78 -8.31 18.33 0.40
C LEU A 78 -6.85 17.91 0.38
N ILE A 79 -6.29 17.69 1.58
CA ILE A 79 -4.97 17.12 1.76
C ILE A 79 -5.16 15.62 2.03
N ILE A 80 -4.60 14.80 1.16
CA ILE A 80 -4.72 13.34 1.22
C ILE A 80 -3.34 12.78 1.56
N GLN A 81 -3.24 12.03 2.64
CA GLN A 81 -2.02 11.40 3.10
C GLN A 81 -2.22 9.89 3.15
N GLY A 82 -1.30 9.12 2.59
CA GLY A 82 -1.44 7.67 2.56
C GLY A 82 -0.56 7.01 1.51
N PRO A 83 -0.66 5.67 1.35
CA PRO A 83 -0.06 4.94 0.23
C PRO A 83 -0.61 5.43 -1.11
N ASP A 84 0.17 5.32 -2.19
CA ASP A 84 -0.21 5.75 -3.54
C ASP A 84 -1.58 5.22 -3.99
N GLU A 85 -1.86 3.95 -3.70
CA GLU A 85 -3.14 3.30 -4.01
C GLU A 85 -4.32 4.00 -3.33
N GLY A 86 -4.16 4.34 -2.05
CA GLY A 86 -5.17 5.05 -1.27
C GLY A 86 -5.39 6.47 -1.77
N ARG A 87 -4.30 7.18 -2.12
CA ARG A 87 -4.40 8.53 -2.71
C ARG A 87 -5.05 8.52 -4.09
N ALA A 88 -4.72 7.53 -4.92
CA ALA A 88 -5.34 7.34 -6.24
C ALA A 88 -6.85 7.06 -6.12
N ALA A 89 -7.26 6.15 -5.23
CA ALA A 89 -8.66 5.86 -4.96
C ALA A 89 -9.43 7.08 -4.45
N ALA A 90 -8.83 7.84 -3.52
CA ALA A 90 -9.42 9.07 -3.00
C ALA A 90 -9.61 10.12 -4.10
N ARG A 91 -8.64 10.30 -5.01
CA ARG A 91 -8.76 11.22 -6.15
C ARG A 91 -9.94 10.88 -7.06
N VAL A 92 -10.09 9.61 -7.44
CA VAL A 92 -11.21 9.16 -8.29
C VAL A 92 -12.56 9.42 -7.61
N LEU A 93 -12.63 9.25 -6.29
CA LEU A 93 -13.85 9.53 -5.54
C LEU A 93 -14.13 11.03 -5.47
N ILE A 94 -13.10 11.86 -5.25
CA ILE A 94 -13.23 13.33 -5.25
C ILE A 94 -13.75 13.82 -6.60
N GLU A 95 -13.20 13.36 -7.72
CA GLU A 95 -13.65 13.74 -9.07
C GLU A 95 -15.13 13.42 -9.33
N LYS A 96 -15.66 12.36 -8.70
CA LYS A 96 -17.07 11.97 -8.83
C LYS A 96 -18.00 12.79 -7.95
N LEU A 97 -17.49 13.35 -6.85
CA LEU A 97 -18.28 14.09 -5.87
C LEU A 97 -18.18 15.61 -6.07
N ASP A 98 -17.06 16.12 -6.60
CA ASP A 98 -16.85 17.52 -6.92
C ASP A 98 -17.42 17.87 -8.30
N ILE A 99 -18.75 17.77 -8.42
CA ILE A 99 -19.51 18.09 -9.63
C ILE A 99 -20.28 19.40 -9.46
N ASP A 100 -20.53 20.10 -10.58
CA ASP A 100 -21.33 21.32 -10.60
C ASP A 100 -22.76 21.03 -10.11
N PRO A 101 -23.24 21.67 -9.03
CA PRO A 101 -24.60 21.48 -8.55
C PRO A 101 -25.68 21.93 -9.52
N ALA A 102 -25.34 22.71 -10.57
CA ALA A 102 -26.27 23.15 -11.60
C ALA A 102 -26.45 22.15 -12.77
N ARG A 103 -25.70 21.04 -12.78
CA ARG A 103 -25.83 19.95 -13.77
C ARG A 103 -26.90 18.94 -13.38
#